data_AF-A0A1D1Z8E7-F1
#
_entry.id   AF-A0A1D1Z8E7-F1
#
_cell.length_a   1.000
_cell.length_b   1.000
_cell.length_c   1.000
_cell.angle_alpha   90.00
_cell.angle_beta   90.00
_cell.angle_gamma   90.00
#
_symmetry.space_group_name_H-M   'P 1'
#
loop_
_entity.id
_entity.type
_entity.pdbx_description
1 polymer ?
#
loop_
_entity_poly.entity_id
_entity_poly.type
_entity_poly.pdbx_seq_one_letter_code
_entity_poly.pdbx_strand_id
1 'polypeptide(L)'
;MTKEAGRSAAAGGEPPSASSSPAASSHPGVHIPRSWSEAADSITFGSPASPPPIAFICGPKNSGKTTFSRHLVNTLLQRHKRVAYLDTDVGQPEFTPPGCLSLHVLHEQSPELTVLSLKTPVRCLFFGATSSKRDPKAYLSSIFCLYDYFCKEYRSNKLENPGKPMLPLVVNTPGWVKGMFVLSYKSFSYGKKLLEL
;
A
#
# COMPACT_ATOMS: atom_id res chain seq x y z
N MET A 1 -87.08 -9.02 33.45
CA MET A 1 -87.21 -10.43 33.05
C MET A 1 -85.97 -10.84 32.26
N THR A 2 -85.17 -11.79 32.80
CA THR A 2 -84.44 -12.91 32.14
C THR A 2 -83.51 -12.61 30.94
N LYS A 3 -82.33 -13.22 30.73
CA LYS A 3 -81.48 -14.29 31.33
C LYS A 3 -80.13 -14.18 30.58
N GLU A 4 -78.99 -14.14 31.24
CA GLU A 4 -78.02 -15.24 31.46
C GLU A 4 -77.22 -15.80 30.25
N ALA A 5 -75.89 -15.70 30.43
CA ALA A 5 -74.82 -16.69 30.19
C ALA A 5 -74.44 -17.17 28.77
N GLY A 6 -73.12 -17.10 28.49
CA GLY A 6 -72.45 -17.86 27.44
C GLY A 6 -70.93 -17.62 27.44
N ARG A 7 -70.16 -18.56 27.97
CA ARG A 7 -68.69 -18.57 28.08
C ARG A 7 -68.11 -19.50 27.00
N SER A 8 -66.84 -19.26 26.62
CA SER A 8 -65.86 -20.19 26.02
C SER A 8 -65.61 -20.09 24.51
N ALA A 9 -64.39 -19.76 24.09
CA ALA A 9 -63.37 -20.72 23.63
C ALA A 9 -62.17 -20.00 22.99
N ALA A 10 -60.98 -20.57 23.20
CA ALA A 10 -59.67 -20.10 22.77
C ALA A 10 -59.31 -20.52 21.33
N ALA A 11 -58.41 -19.78 20.65
CA ALA A 11 -57.44 -20.36 19.71
C ALA A 11 -56.33 -19.35 19.31
N GLY A 12 -55.10 -19.69 19.70
CA GLY A 12 -53.83 -19.53 18.97
C GLY A 12 -53.54 -18.25 18.17
N GLY A 13 -52.71 -17.39 18.74
CA GLY A 13 -51.83 -16.51 17.97
C GLY A 13 -50.38 -16.88 18.27
N GLU A 14 -49.71 -17.59 17.35
CA GLU A 14 -48.25 -17.72 17.34
C GLU A 14 -47.61 -16.35 17.03
N PRO A 15 -46.61 -15.89 17.79
CA PRO A 15 -45.79 -14.76 17.36
C PRO A 15 -44.75 -15.23 16.32
N PRO A 16 -44.49 -14.46 15.24
CA PRO A 16 -43.52 -14.84 14.23
C PRO A 16 -42.10 -14.79 14.81
N SER A 17 -41.42 -15.94 14.76
CA SER A 17 -39.99 -16.07 14.93
C SER A 17 -39.28 -15.66 13.64
N ALA A 18 -38.41 -14.64 13.72
CA ALA A 18 -37.15 -14.51 12.99
C ALA A 18 -36.62 -13.08 13.11
N SER A 19 -35.97 -12.77 14.24
CA SER A 19 -34.94 -11.73 14.24
C SER A 19 -33.74 -12.29 13.47
N SER A 20 -33.70 -12.06 12.16
CA SER A 20 -32.49 -12.30 11.37
C SER A 20 -31.45 -11.27 11.80
N SER A 21 -30.54 -11.68 12.67
CA SER A 21 -29.29 -10.95 12.87
C SER A 21 -28.62 -10.77 11.51
N PRO A 22 -28.14 -9.56 11.15
CA PRO A 22 -27.42 -9.40 9.89
C PRO A 22 -26.18 -10.29 9.96
N ALA A 23 -26.07 -11.22 9.01
CA ALA A 23 -24.89 -12.03 8.83
C ALA A 23 -23.71 -11.08 8.66
N ALA A 24 -22.82 -11.05 9.67
CA ALA A 24 -21.55 -10.38 9.56
C ALA A 24 -20.84 -11.00 8.35
N SER A 25 -20.69 -10.23 7.28
CA SER A 25 -19.98 -10.64 6.09
C SER A 25 -18.51 -10.86 6.45
N SER A 26 -18.16 -12.10 6.80
CA SER A 26 -16.80 -12.54 7.08
C SER A 26 -16.01 -12.61 5.78
N HIS A 27 -15.63 -11.44 5.27
CA HIS A 27 -14.51 -11.35 4.35
C HIS A 27 -13.31 -11.89 5.14
N PRO A 28 -12.59 -12.92 4.65
CA PRO A 28 -11.39 -13.38 5.33
C PRO A 28 -10.40 -12.21 5.35
N GLY A 29 -10.27 -11.58 6.51
CA GLY A 29 -9.38 -10.45 6.69
C GLY A 29 -7.96 -10.85 6.30
N VAL A 30 -7.25 -9.96 5.62
CA VAL A 30 -5.83 -10.16 5.29
C VAL A 30 -5.07 -10.41 6.59
N HIS A 31 -4.55 -11.62 6.76
CA HIS A 31 -3.77 -11.99 7.94
C HIS A 31 -2.35 -11.43 7.82
N ILE A 32 -1.98 -10.49 8.69
CA ILE A 32 -0.63 -9.94 8.80
C ILE A 32 0.15 -10.73 9.86
N PRO A 33 1.24 -11.45 9.49
CA PRO A 33 2.07 -12.16 10.46
C PRO A 33 2.69 -11.20 11.49
N ARG A 34 2.84 -11.67 12.74
CA ARG A 34 3.45 -10.89 13.82
C ARG A 34 4.83 -10.32 13.44
N SER A 35 5.67 -11.11 12.77
CA SER A 35 6.99 -10.68 12.32
C SER A 35 6.94 -9.52 11.31
N TRP A 36 5.87 -9.42 10.52
CA TRP A 36 5.67 -8.29 9.61
C TRP A 36 5.26 -7.04 10.38
N SER A 37 4.36 -7.15 11.35
CA SER A 37 3.99 -6.03 12.21
C SER A 37 5.20 -5.50 12.98
N GLU A 38 5.99 -6.37 13.59
CA GLU A 38 7.21 -6.00 14.33
C GLU A 38 8.24 -5.31 13.43
N ALA A 39 8.42 -5.80 12.19
CA ALA A 39 9.30 -5.15 11.22
C ALA A 39 8.78 -3.77 10.80
N ALA A 40 7.49 -3.62 10.56
CA ALA A 40 6.88 -2.35 10.18
C ALA A 40 6.95 -1.31 11.31
N ASP A 41 6.72 -1.75 12.54
CA ASP A 41 6.86 -0.92 13.74
C ASP A 41 8.31 -0.49 13.96
N SER A 42 9.27 -1.40 13.77
CA SER A 42 10.69 -1.08 13.84
C SER A 42 11.10 -0.02 12.80
N ILE A 43 10.63 -0.14 11.55
CA ILE A 43 10.89 0.84 10.49
C ILE A 43 10.26 2.21 10.81
N THR A 44 9.05 2.20 11.38
CA THR A 44 8.26 3.42 11.62
C THR A 44 8.66 4.15 12.88
N PHE A 45 8.86 3.42 13.98
CA PHE A 45 9.03 3.97 15.33
C PHE A 45 10.41 3.69 15.93
N GLY A 46 11.23 2.83 15.32
CA GLY A 46 12.54 2.41 15.85
C GLY A 46 13.61 3.51 15.85
N SER A 47 13.38 4.64 15.20
CA SER A 47 14.25 5.82 15.32
C SER A 47 13.46 7.12 15.11
N PRO A 48 13.69 8.17 15.93
CA PRO A 48 13.17 9.51 15.65
C PRO A 48 13.90 10.21 14.50
N ALA A 49 14.79 9.51 13.78
CA ALA A 49 15.69 10.10 12.80
C ALA A 49 14.96 10.89 11.70
N SER A 50 15.43 12.13 11.54
CA SER A 50 15.38 12.84 10.27
C SER A 50 16.64 12.46 9.48
N PRO A 51 16.53 12.06 8.20
CA PRO A 51 15.33 12.09 7.38
C PRO A 51 14.39 10.88 7.60
N PRO A 52 13.08 11.01 7.29
CA PRO A 52 12.14 9.89 7.32
C PRO A 52 12.57 8.71 6.44
N PRO A 53 12.16 7.47 6.79
CA PRO A 53 12.69 6.25 6.20
C PRO A 53 12.39 6.10 4.70
N ILE A 54 13.29 5.40 4.01
CA ILE A 54 13.02 4.75 2.71
C ILE A 54 12.98 3.27 2.96
N ALA A 55 11.84 2.65 2.74
CA ALA A 55 11.70 1.20 2.79
C ALA A 55 11.62 0.65 1.36
N PHE A 56 12.50 -0.29 1.05
CA PHE A 56 12.54 -0.97 -0.24
C PHE A 56 12.09 -2.42 -0.05
N ILE A 57 10.97 -2.79 -0.68
CA ILE A 57 10.37 -4.11 -0.48
C ILE A 57 10.64 -4.99 -1.70
N CYS A 58 11.46 -6.03 -1.51
CA CYS A 58 11.88 -6.94 -2.57
C CYS A 58 11.80 -8.40 -2.15
N GLY A 59 11.72 -9.29 -3.14
CA GLY A 59 11.53 -10.73 -2.92
C GLY A 59 10.80 -11.43 -4.09
N PRO A 60 10.60 -12.76 -4.00
CA PRO A 60 9.99 -13.55 -5.06
C PRO A 60 8.58 -13.10 -5.46
N LYS A 61 8.11 -13.55 -6.62
CA LYS A 61 6.67 -13.46 -6.96
C LYS A 61 5.86 -14.18 -5.89
N ASN A 62 4.69 -13.64 -5.57
CA ASN A 62 3.74 -14.21 -4.60
C ASN A 62 4.27 -14.36 -3.16
N SER A 63 5.38 -13.70 -2.78
CA SER A 63 5.88 -13.70 -1.40
C SER A 63 5.16 -12.71 -0.48
N GLY A 64 4.11 -12.04 -0.97
CA GLY A 64 3.32 -11.07 -0.21
C GLY A 64 3.94 -9.67 -0.06
N LYS A 65 4.94 -9.30 -0.88
CA LYS A 65 5.56 -7.95 -0.90
C LYS A 65 4.56 -6.81 -0.94
N THR A 66 3.58 -6.93 -1.82
CA THR A 66 2.53 -5.95 -1.99
C THR A 66 1.72 -5.80 -0.70
N THR A 67 1.27 -6.92 -0.14
CA THR A 67 0.56 -6.95 1.14
C THR A 67 1.38 -6.32 2.28
N PHE A 68 2.66 -6.66 2.37
CA PHE A 68 3.57 -6.05 3.35
C PHE A 68 3.74 -4.55 3.11
N SER A 69 3.92 -4.12 1.86
CA SER A 69 4.07 -2.71 1.49
C SER A 69 2.83 -1.90 1.86
N ARG A 70 1.63 -2.46 1.64
CA ARG A 70 0.36 -1.89 2.09
C ARG A 70 0.30 -1.74 3.61
N HIS A 71 0.65 -2.80 4.33
CA HIS A 71 0.69 -2.78 5.79
C HIS A 71 1.67 -1.71 6.30
N LEU A 72 2.89 -1.67 5.75
CA LEU A 72 3.91 -0.69 6.11
C LEU A 72 3.48 0.76 5.85
N VAL A 73 2.81 1.03 4.71
CA VAL A 73 2.23 2.35 4.44
C VAL A 73 1.23 2.75 5.52
N ASN A 74 0.32 1.85 5.89
CA ASN A 74 -0.66 2.12 6.94
C ASN A 74 0.00 2.40 8.29
N THR A 75 1.03 1.62 8.66
CA THR A 75 1.82 1.86 9.88
C THR A 75 2.54 3.21 9.84
N LEU A 76 3.21 3.54 8.73
CA LEU A 76 3.87 4.84 8.55
C LEU A 76 2.88 6.01 8.64
N LEU A 77 1.65 5.85 8.15
CA LEU A 77 0.59 6.86 8.24
C LEU A 77 0.07 7.10 9.67
N GLN A 78 0.37 6.22 10.63
CA GLN A 78 0.11 6.50 12.05
C GLN A 78 1.05 7.56 12.61
N ARG A 79 2.26 7.67 12.06
CA ARG A 79 3.31 8.60 12.51
C ARG A 79 3.44 9.83 11.60
N HIS A 80 3.23 9.65 10.30
CA HIS A 80 3.41 10.67 9.28
C HIS A 80 2.07 11.04 8.66
N LYS A 81 1.82 12.35 8.48
CA LYS A 81 0.60 12.83 7.79
C LYS A 81 0.48 12.34 6.34
N ARG A 82 1.62 12.02 5.73
CA ARG A 82 1.74 11.66 4.32
C ARG A 82 2.85 10.62 4.13
N VAL A 83 2.63 9.68 3.23
CA VAL A 83 3.61 8.65 2.85
C VAL A 83 3.68 8.58 1.33
N ALA A 84 4.88 8.58 0.77
CA ALA A 84 5.06 8.32 -0.65
C ALA A 84 5.12 6.82 -0.93
N TYR A 85 4.52 6.40 -2.02
CA TYR A 85 4.53 5.02 -2.50
C TYR A 85 4.98 4.99 -3.95
N LEU A 86 6.11 4.35 -4.22
CA LEU A 86 6.65 4.15 -5.55
C LEU A 86 6.40 2.70 -5.97
N ASP A 87 5.51 2.52 -6.93
CA ASP A 87 5.25 1.23 -7.52
C ASP A 87 6.10 1.02 -8.76
N THR A 88 6.97 0.02 -8.71
CA THR A 88 7.86 -0.33 -9.81
C THR A 88 7.50 -1.64 -10.50
N ASP A 89 6.40 -2.30 -10.10
CA ASP A 89 5.93 -3.52 -10.76
C ASP A 89 5.07 -3.19 -11.99
N VAL A 90 5.70 -3.21 -13.17
CA VAL A 90 4.98 -3.00 -14.44
C VAL A 90 4.06 -4.16 -14.83
N GLY A 91 4.22 -5.33 -14.22
CA GLY A 91 3.41 -6.51 -14.54
C GLY A 91 2.11 -6.56 -13.75
N GLN A 92 2.21 -6.30 -12.45
CA GLN A 92 1.07 -6.27 -11.52
C GLN A 92 1.11 -5.01 -10.66
N PRO A 93 0.94 -3.82 -11.25
CA PRO A 93 0.86 -2.58 -10.51
C PRO A 93 -0.39 -2.51 -9.65
N GLU A 94 -0.30 -1.76 -8.56
CA GLU A 94 -1.33 -1.63 -7.52
C GLU A 94 -2.46 -0.67 -7.88
N PHE A 95 -2.13 0.44 -8.52
CA PHE A 95 -3.02 1.61 -8.66
C PHE A 95 -3.12 2.13 -10.08
N THR A 96 -2.45 1.48 -11.03
CA THR A 96 -2.34 1.93 -12.42
C THR A 96 -2.52 0.76 -13.37
N PRO A 97 -2.85 1.00 -14.65
CA PRO A 97 -2.87 -0.07 -15.64
C PRO A 97 -1.51 -0.77 -15.77
N PRO A 98 -1.49 -2.06 -16.17
CA PRO A 98 -0.25 -2.76 -16.49
C PRO A 98 0.64 -1.99 -17.47
N GLY A 99 1.96 -2.07 -17.26
CA GLY A 99 2.94 -1.32 -18.03
C GLY A 99 3.22 0.08 -17.49
N CYS A 100 2.65 0.46 -16.34
CA CYS A 100 2.93 1.73 -15.68
C CYS A 100 3.90 1.58 -14.50
N LEU A 101 4.73 2.60 -14.32
CA LEU A 101 5.49 2.87 -13.10
C LEU A 101 4.90 4.12 -12.48
N SER A 102 4.65 4.15 -11.17
CA SER A 102 3.91 5.26 -10.57
C SER A 102 4.38 5.66 -9.18
N LEU A 103 4.33 6.96 -8.92
CA LEU A 103 4.58 7.58 -7.63
C LEU A 103 3.26 8.16 -7.09
N HIS A 104 2.88 7.72 -5.91
CA HIS A 104 1.69 8.16 -5.19
C HIS A 104 2.10 8.87 -3.91
N VAL A 105 1.25 9.77 -3.44
CA VAL A 105 1.35 10.30 -2.09
C VAL A 105 0.03 10.07 -1.38
N LEU A 106 0.12 9.32 -0.29
CA LEU A 106 -1.01 8.79 0.46
C LEU A 106 -1.13 9.56 1.77
N HIS A 107 -2.37 9.78 2.22
CA HIS A 107 -2.71 10.67 3.34
C HIS A 107 -3.58 10.00 4.40
N GLU A 108 -4.18 8.85 4.09
CA GLU A 108 -5.19 8.19 4.92
C GLU A 108 -4.94 6.70 4.92
N GLN A 109 -5.12 6.09 6.09
CA GLN A 109 -5.03 4.64 6.24
C GLN A 109 -6.24 4.00 5.57
N SER A 110 -6.03 2.89 4.86
CA SER A 110 -7.12 2.09 4.32
C SER A 110 -6.92 0.62 4.66
N PRO A 111 -7.90 -0.06 5.26
CA PRO A 111 -7.83 -1.51 5.50
C PRO A 111 -7.67 -2.28 4.19
N GLU A 112 -8.37 -1.79 3.16
CA GLU A 112 -8.32 -2.23 1.77
C GLU A 112 -7.50 -1.18 1.02
N LEU A 113 -6.17 -1.32 0.92
CA LEU A 113 -5.38 -0.39 0.10
C LEU A 113 -5.85 -0.37 -1.38
N THR A 114 -6.67 -1.34 -1.78
CA THR A 114 -7.51 -1.38 -2.98
C THR A 114 -8.40 -0.12 -3.17
N VAL A 115 -8.78 0.59 -2.10
CA VAL A 115 -9.48 1.88 -2.21
C VAL A 115 -8.53 3.02 -2.61
N LEU A 116 -7.22 2.88 -2.38
CA LEU A 116 -6.22 3.83 -2.88
C LEU A 116 -6.02 3.72 -4.39
N SER A 117 -6.53 2.67 -5.04
CA SER A 117 -6.61 2.55 -6.51
C SER A 117 -7.46 3.67 -7.15
N LEU A 118 -8.18 4.47 -6.35
CA LEU A 118 -8.89 5.67 -6.79
C LEU A 118 -8.05 6.97 -6.69
N LYS A 119 -6.90 6.96 -6.03
CA LYS A 119 -6.05 8.15 -5.90
C LYS A 119 -5.15 8.27 -7.13
N THR A 120 -5.30 9.38 -7.85
CA THR A 120 -4.48 9.69 -9.03
C THR A 120 -3.00 9.75 -8.64
N PRO A 121 -2.10 9.06 -9.36
CA PRO A 121 -0.67 9.16 -9.10
C PRO A 121 -0.19 10.59 -9.27
N VAL A 122 0.75 11.01 -8.41
CA VAL A 122 1.44 12.31 -8.55
C VAL A 122 2.26 12.31 -9.84
N ARG A 123 2.89 11.18 -10.16
CA ARG A 123 3.57 10.94 -11.44
C ARG A 123 3.35 9.49 -11.86
N CYS A 124 3.10 9.30 -13.15
CA CYS A 124 2.97 7.99 -13.76
C CYS A 124 3.76 8.00 -15.08
N LEU A 125 4.56 6.97 -15.31
CA LEU A 125 5.31 6.77 -16.55
C LEU A 125 4.83 5.48 -17.19
N PHE A 126 4.36 5.56 -18.43
CA PHE A 126 4.00 4.39 -19.20
C PHE A 126 5.26 3.78 -19.84
N PHE A 127 5.70 2.65 -19.30
CA PHE A 127 6.83 1.89 -19.81
C PHE A 127 6.47 1.11 -21.09
N GLY A 128 5.18 0.84 -21.33
CA GLY A 128 4.72 0.19 -22.55
C GLY A 128 4.94 -1.33 -22.62
N ALA A 129 5.31 -1.96 -21.51
CA ALA A 129 5.42 -3.41 -21.40
C ALA A 129 5.15 -3.90 -19.98
N THR A 130 4.60 -5.11 -19.85
CA THR A 130 4.31 -5.74 -18.55
C THR A 130 5.49 -6.52 -17.97
N SER A 131 6.65 -6.44 -18.62
CA SER A 131 7.88 -7.09 -18.21
C SER A 131 9.05 -6.13 -18.32
N SER A 132 9.68 -5.83 -17.18
CA SER A 132 10.89 -5.00 -17.08
C SER A 132 12.09 -5.56 -17.86
N LYS A 133 12.03 -6.83 -18.27
CA LYS A 133 13.06 -7.47 -19.11
C LYS A 133 13.06 -6.97 -20.55
N ARG A 134 11.97 -6.37 -21.04
CA ARG A 134 11.87 -5.89 -22.44
C ARG A 134 12.92 -4.83 -22.72
N ASP A 135 13.07 -3.88 -21.81
CA ASP A 135 14.10 -2.84 -21.86
C ASP A 135 14.52 -2.47 -20.42
N PRO A 136 15.53 -3.17 -19.87
CA PRO A 136 16.06 -2.89 -18.53
C PRO A 136 16.51 -1.44 -18.33
N LYS A 137 17.07 -0.80 -19.37
CA LYS A 137 17.65 0.54 -19.29
C LYS A 137 16.54 1.58 -19.18
N ALA A 138 15.53 1.49 -20.04
CA ALA A 138 14.37 2.38 -19.99
C ALA A 138 13.55 2.18 -18.70
N TYR A 139 13.44 0.93 -18.22
CA TYR A 139 12.80 0.63 -16.94
C TYR A 139 13.52 1.31 -15.77
N LEU A 140 14.85 1.14 -15.66
CA LEU A 140 15.65 1.80 -14.61
C LEU A 140 15.61 3.33 -14.73
N SER A 141 15.72 3.85 -15.94
CA SER A 141 15.65 5.30 -16.20
C SER A 141 14.31 5.88 -15.74
N SER A 142 13.22 5.15 -15.95
CA SER A 142 11.88 5.55 -15.49
C SER A 142 11.77 5.54 -13.97
N ILE A 143 12.33 4.53 -13.29
CA ILE A 143 12.40 4.50 -11.82
C ILE A 143 13.21 5.68 -11.29
N PHE A 144 14.39 5.94 -11.88
CA PHE A 144 15.23 7.07 -11.47
C PHE A 144 14.53 8.40 -11.71
N CYS A 145 13.81 8.56 -12.81
CA CYS A 145 13.02 9.77 -13.07
C CYS A 145 11.96 10.01 -11.97
N LEU A 146 11.23 8.97 -11.56
CA LEU A 146 10.25 9.07 -10.48
C LEU A 146 10.89 9.34 -9.12
N TYR A 147 12.03 8.70 -8.85
CA TYR A 147 12.77 8.87 -7.60
C TYR A 147 13.43 10.25 -7.48
N ASP A 148 14.04 10.76 -8.56
CA ASP A 148 14.63 12.09 -8.62
C ASP A 148 13.55 13.17 -8.42
N TYR A 149 12.38 12.99 -9.05
CA TYR A 149 11.20 13.83 -8.79
C TYR A 149 10.78 13.79 -7.32
N PHE A 150 10.66 12.59 -6.73
CA PHE A 150 10.34 12.45 -5.31
C PHE A 150 11.37 13.18 -4.44
N CYS A 151 12.67 13.05 -4.73
CA CYS A 151 13.71 13.68 -3.94
C CYS A 151 13.60 15.20 -3.96
N LYS A 152 13.46 15.77 -5.16
CA LYS A 152 13.29 17.21 -5.36
C LYS A 152 12.05 17.76 -4.65
N GLU A 153 10.93 17.06 -4.74
CA GLU A 153 9.66 17.58 -4.21
C GLU A 153 9.44 17.30 -2.73
N TYR A 154 9.94 16.18 -2.21
CA TYR A 154 9.57 15.66 -0.89
C TYR A 154 10.76 15.33 0.02
N ARG A 155 12.00 15.49 -0.45
CA ARG A 155 13.22 15.35 0.37
C ARG A 155 14.15 16.56 0.40
N SER A 156 13.95 17.59 -0.42
CA SER A 156 14.77 18.80 -0.30
C SER A 156 14.80 19.31 1.14
N ASN A 157 15.99 19.65 1.61
CA ASN A 157 16.25 20.00 3.00
C ASN A 157 15.50 21.28 3.41
N LYS A 158 15.30 21.45 4.72
CA LYS A 158 14.66 22.64 5.32
C LYS A 158 15.24 23.99 4.86
N LEU A 159 16.49 24.01 4.41
CA LEU A 159 17.16 25.23 3.93
C LEU A 159 16.55 25.73 2.61
N GLU A 160 16.12 24.82 1.73
CA GLU A 160 15.51 25.16 0.43
C GLU A 160 14.00 25.37 0.54
N ASN A 161 13.33 24.69 1.49
CA ASN A 161 11.88 24.78 1.70
C ASN A 161 11.52 24.72 3.19
N PRO A 162 11.70 25.83 3.94
CA PRO A 162 11.35 25.88 5.34
C PRO A 162 9.84 25.64 5.53
N GLY A 163 9.50 24.55 6.22
CA GLY A 163 8.10 24.19 6.55
C GLY A 163 7.52 23.00 5.79
N LYS A 164 8.19 22.48 4.75
CA LYS A 164 7.73 21.25 4.07
C LYS A 164 8.34 20.03 4.79
N PRO A 165 7.56 19.20 5.49
CA PRO A 165 8.09 18.00 6.12
C PRO A 165 8.54 17.02 5.04
N MET A 166 9.71 16.42 5.24
CA MET A 166 10.17 15.32 4.39
C MET A 166 9.18 14.16 4.51
N LEU A 167 9.01 13.39 3.43
CA LEU A 167 8.10 12.25 3.43
C LEU A 167 8.87 10.92 3.52
N PRO A 168 8.36 9.92 4.27
CA PRO A 168 8.82 8.55 4.12
C PRO A 168 8.41 8.01 2.74
N LEU A 169 9.18 7.05 2.23
CA LEU A 169 8.95 6.42 0.93
C LEU A 169 8.93 4.90 1.08
N VAL A 170 7.88 4.26 0.56
CA VAL A 170 7.82 2.81 0.37
C VAL A 170 7.97 2.51 -1.12
N VAL A 171 8.94 1.67 -1.48
CA VAL A 171 9.19 1.24 -2.86
C VAL A 171 8.77 -0.21 -3.01
N ASN A 172 7.72 -0.47 -3.78
CA ASN A 172 7.29 -1.81 -4.15
C ASN A 172 8.02 -2.26 -5.43
N THR A 173 8.51 -3.49 -5.44
CA THR A 173 9.27 -4.05 -6.56
C THR A 173 8.63 -5.29 -7.15
N PRO A 174 8.87 -5.54 -8.45
CA PRO A 174 8.44 -6.78 -9.07
C PRO A 174 9.09 -8.00 -8.42
N GLY A 175 8.42 -9.15 -8.55
CA GLY A 175 8.90 -10.41 -7.98
C GLY A 175 10.14 -10.97 -8.67
N TRP A 176 11.33 -10.51 -8.28
CA TRP A 176 12.61 -10.99 -8.80
C TRP A 176 13.32 -11.94 -7.82
N VAL A 177 13.94 -12.98 -8.38
CA VAL A 177 14.69 -13.99 -7.60
C VAL A 177 16.14 -14.17 -8.06
N LYS A 178 16.51 -13.79 -9.30
CA LYS A 178 17.90 -13.79 -9.82
C LYS A 178 18.06 -12.78 -10.98
N GLY A 179 19.20 -12.07 -11.06
CA GLY A 179 19.61 -11.25 -12.22
C GLY A 179 20.13 -9.83 -11.92
N MET A 180 20.71 -9.19 -12.95
CA MET A 180 21.44 -7.89 -13.00
C MET A 180 20.89 -6.75 -12.14
N PHE A 181 19.58 -6.71 -11.96
CA PHE A 181 18.91 -5.65 -11.23
C PHE A 181 19.37 -5.55 -9.77
N VAL A 182 19.60 -6.68 -9.07
CA VAL A 182 20.09 -6.69 -7.67
C VAL A 182 21.41 -5.94 -7.49
N LEU A 183 22.27 -5.90 -8.53
CA LEU A 183 23.56 -5.22 -8.49
C LEU A 183 23.43 -3.70 -8.68
N SER A 184 22.53 -3.24 -9.55
CA SER A 184 22.21 -1.81 -9.67
C SER A 184 21.62 -1.22 -8.37
N TYR A 185 20.89 -2.03 -7.57
CA TYR A 185 20.27 -1.58 -6.31
C TYR A 185 21.24 -1.45 -5.12
N LYS A 186 22.37 -2.19 -5.08
CA LYS A 186 23.38 -1.94 -4.04
C LYS A 186 23.88 -0.49 -4.09
N SER A 187 23.97 0.11 -5.28
CA SER A 187 24.33 1.52 -5.44
C SER A 187 23.21 2.49 -5.00
N PHE A 188 21.93 2.10 -5.11
CA PHE A 188 20.76 2.87 -4.64
C PHE A 188 20.76 3.07 -3.12
N SER A 189 21.12 2.02 -2.35
CA SER A 189 21.21 2.10 -0.88
C SER A 189 22.37 2.97 -0.39
N TYR A 190 23.43 3.12 -1.20
CA TYR A 190 24.64 3.89 -0.86
C TYR A 190 24.72 5.27 -1.54
N GLY A 191 23.65 5.75 -2.17
CA GLY A 191 23.61 7.09 -2.77
C GLY A 191 24.53 7.29 -3.98
N LYS A 192 25.05 6.22 -4.59
CA LYS A 192 25.82 6.32 -5.83
C LYS A 192 24.90 6.06 -7.02
N LYS A 193 24.70 7.07 -7.88
CA LYS A 193 24.20 6.87 -9.25
C LYS A 193 25.29 6.09 -9.99
N LEU A 194 25.15 4.77 -10.12
CA LEU A 194 26.02 3.98 -10.99
C LEU A 194 25.22 3.60 -12.24
N LEU A 195 25.34 4.46 -13.25
CA LEU A 195 25.09 4.11 -14.64
C LEU A 195 26.42 3.57 -15.16
N GLU A 196 26.57 2.25 -15.25
CA GLU A 196 27.32 1.65 -16.36
C GLU A 196 26.61 0.36 -16.77
N LEU A 197 26.50 0.22 -18.09
CA LEU A 197 25.65 -0.72 -18.81
C LEU A 197 26.27 -2.10 -18.92
#